data_AF-A0A7J6HM90-F1
#
_entry.id   AF-A0A7J6HM90-F1
#
_cell.length_a   1.000
_cell.length_b   1.000
_cell.length_c   1.000
_cell.angle_alpha   90.00
_cell.angle_beta   90.00
_cell.angle_gamma   90.00
#
_symmetry.space_group_name_H-M   'P 1'
#
loop_
_entity.id
_entity.type
_entity.pdbx_description
1 polymer ?
#
loop_
_entity_poly.entity_id
_entity_poly.type
_entity_poly.pdbx_seq_one_letter_code
_entity_poly.pdbx_strand_id
1 'polypeptide(L)'
;MDRPGPTTATRPHSGGREDCWSEGATETLIEAWGDRYLQLNRGNLRQKDWKEVAEAVNGRDNGVKAYKTDVQCKNRVDTLKKKYKLEKSKPLPSAWVFYPRLDFLIGSNTKPTTVTLTIKSAKPTSSRAGPKPPVYAVRSPDSLPVNDDNLEEEEDEEDGGFDGTRVVVRKHRMEALDLSDGSACRELARAILKFGEIYERIESSKQQKMMELEKQRMEFAMDLESQRLNMFMDAQLELGKMKRAKYAPGSGKK
;
A
#
# COMPACT_ATOMS: atom_id res chain seq x y z
N MET A 1 -75.03 2.44 10.93
CA MET A 1 -74.43 3.03 12.15
C MET A 1 -73.27 2.15 12.53
N ASP A 2 -72.12 2.54 11.99
CA ASP A 2 -70.94 1.71 11.80
C ASP A 2 -70.03 1.71 13.03
N ARG A 3 -69.46 0.53 13.32
CA ARG A 3 -68.44 0.32 14.35
C ARG A 3 -67.11 0.96 13.93
N PRO A 4 -66.40 1.69 14.81
CA PRO A 4 -65.04 2.13 14.51
C PRO A 4 -64.04 0.98 14.69
N GLY A 5 -63.21 0.76 13.68
CA GLY A 5 -62.12 -0.22 13.69
C GLY A 5 -60.88 0.24 14.50
N PRO A 6 -59.90 -0.64 14.74
CA PRO A 6 -58.71 -0.30 15.50
C PRO A 6 -57.78 0.57 14.65
N THR A 7 -57.53 1.79 15.12
CA THR A 7 -56.53 2.70 14.59
C THR A 7 -55.14 2.09 14.74
N THR A 8 -54.49 1.82 13.61
CA THR A 8 -53.06 1.54 13.55
C THR A 8 -52.31 2.79 14.01
N ALA A 9 -51.73 2.73 15.20
CA ALA A 9 -50.85 3.76 15.71
C ALA A 9 -49.60 3.85 14.83
N THR A 10 -49.58 4.80 13.90
CA THR A 10 -48.35 5.29 13.25
C THR A 10 -47.42 5.75 14.36
N ARG A 11 -46.40 4.95 14.68
CA ARG A 11 -45.37 5.32 15.65
C ARG A 11 -44.77 6.64 15.18
N PRO A 12 -44.78 7.70 16.01
CA PRO A 12 -43.98 8.86 15.70
C PRO A 12 -42.53 8.40 15.68
N HIS A 13 -41.81 8.73 14.61
CA HIS A 13 -40.36 8.62 14.54
C HIS A 13 -39.79 9.58 15.59
N SER A 14 -39.82 9.15 16.84
CA SER A 14 -39.30 9.87 17.99
C SER A 14 -37.79 9.96 17.78
N GLY A 15 -37.34 11.17 17.44
CA GLY A 15 -36.00 11.61 17.80
C GLY A 15 -35.78 11.39 19.30
N GLY A 16 -34.55 11.06 19.66
CA GLY A 16 -34.16 11.01 21.07
C GLY A 16 -34.05 9.62 21.69
N ARG A 17 -33.68 8.58 20.93
CA ARG A 17 -32.71 7.66 21.50
C ARG A 17 -31.35 8.24 21.20
N GLU A 18 -30.82 9.01 22.15
CA GLU A 18 -29.40 9.32 22.16
C GLU A 18 -28.67 8.01 21.88
N ASP A 19 -27.98 7.96 20.74
CA ASP A 19 -27.15 6.84 20.36
C ASP A 19 -26.35 6.48 21.63
N CYS A 20 -26.40 5.24 22.10
CA CYS A 20 -25.80 4.85 23.41
C CYS A 20 -24.28 5.15 23.49
N TRP A 21 -23.75 5.61 22.36
CA TRP A 21 -22.49 6.24 22.05
C TRP A 21 -22.64 7.77 22.05
N SER A 22 -22.10 8.44 23.06
CA SER A 22 -21.88 9.90 22.97
C SER A 22 -20.95 10.21 21.80
N GLU A 23 -21.02 11.45 21.31
CA GLU A 23 -20.08 11.98 20.35
C GLU A 23 -18.64 11.76 20.83
N GLY A 24 -18.37 12.14 22.07
CA GLY A 24 -17.06 11.94 22.66
C GLY A 24 -16.63 10.48 22.87
N ALA A 25 -17.55 9.57 23.23
CA ALA A 25 -17.20 8.14 23.28
C ALA A 25 -16.90 7.58 21.88
N THR A 26 -17.59 8.09 20.86
CA THR A 26 -17.33 7.74 19.46
C THR A 26 -15.98 8.29 18.99
N GLU A 27 -15.63 9.51 19.39
CA GLU A 27 -14.34 10.14 19.12
C GLU A 27 -13.19 9.31 19.70
N THR A 28 -13.23 9.01 20.99
CA THR A 28 -12.21 8.19 21.65
C THR A 28 -12.15 6.77 21.11
N LEU A 29 -13.29 6.20 20.70
CA LEU A 29 -13.29 4.92 19.99
C LEU A 29 -12.50 5.01 18.68
N ILE A 30 -12.73 6.05 17.88
CA ILE A 30 -12.01 6.24 16.61
C ILE A 30 -10.51 6.46 16.85
N GLU A 31 -10.14 7.20 17.90
CA GLU A 31 -8.75 7.41 18.28
C GLU A 31 -8.08 6.11 18.73
N ALA A 32 -8.61 5.45 19.76
CA ALA A 32 -8.02 4.24 20.32
C ALA A 32 -7.95 3.09 19.29
N TRP A 33 -9.03 2.90 18.51
CA TRP A 33 -9.03 1.93 17.41
C TRP A 33 -8.05 2.35 16.31
N GLY A 34 -8.03 3.63 15.93
CA GLY A 34 -7.17 4.17 14.88
C GLY A 34 -5.68 3.99 15.20
N ASP A 35 -5.28 4.26 16.44
CA ASP A 35 -3.89 4.10 16.88
C ASP A 35 -3.44 2.64 16.80
N ARG A 36 -4.27 1.71 17.30
CA ARG A 36 -4.00 0.26 17.17
C ARG A 36 -3.99 -0.21 15.72
N TYR A 37 -4.93 0.29 14.91
CA TYR A 37 -5.01 0.00 13.49
C TYR A 37 -3.73 0.43 12.76
N LEU A 38 -3.20 1.62 13.07
CA LEU A 38 -1.95 2.11 12.48
C LEU A 38 -0.72 1.34 12.97
N GLN A 39 -0.62 1.02 14.27
CA GLN A 39 0.47 0.21 14.83
C GLN A 39 0.57 -1.17 14.18
N LEU A 40 -0.57 -1.74 13.78
CA LEU A 40 -0.64 -3.00 13.05
C LEU A 40 -0.48 -2.84 11.52
N ASN A 41 0.04 -1.71 11.04
CA ASN A 41 0.16 -1.37 9.62
C ASN A 41 -1.17 -1.54 8.87
N ARG A 42 -2.27 -1.07 9.47
CA ARG A 42 -3.64 -1.22 8.95
C ARG A 42 -4.15 -2.66 8.88
N GLY A 43 -3.58 -3.52 9.72
CA GLY A 43 -4.00 -4.90 9.93
C GLY A 43 -5.27 -5.04 10.77
N ASN A 44 -5.72 -6.29 10.93
CA ASN A 44 -6.90 -6.62 11.73
C ASN A 44 -6.54 -6.67 13.22
N LEU A 45 -7.34 -6.01 14.05
CA LEU A 45 -7.23 -6.08 15.52
C LEU A 45 -7.67 -7.46 16.03
N ARG A 46 -6.91 -8.01 16.98
CA ARG A 46 -7.24 -9.24 17.71
C ARG A 46 -8.06 -8.92 18.95
N GLN A 47 -8.57 -9.95 19.62
CA GLN A 47 -9.41 -9.80 20.81
C GLN A 47 -8.74 -8.98 21.92
N LYS A 48 -7.43 -9.16 22.13
CA LYS A 48 -6.67 -8.37 23.12
C LYS A 48 -6.74 -6.88 22.78
N ASP A 49 -6.45 -6.52 21.53
CA ASP A 49 -6.47 -5.13 21.06
C ASP A 49 -7.87 -4.53 21.22
N TRP A 50 -8.92 -5.28 20.92
CA TRP A 50 -10.29 -4.82 21.09
C TRP A 50 -10.69 -4.61 22.55
N LYS A 51 -10.17 -5.42 23.47
CA LYS A 51 -10.37 -5.21 24.92
C LYS A 51 -9.70 -3.92 25.39
N GLU A 52 -8.49 -3.64 24.94
CA GLU A 52 -7.77 -2.40 25.27
C GLU A 52 -8.47 -1.17 24.68
N VAL A 53 -9.00 -1.26 23.46
CA VAL A 53 -9.85 -0.20 22.87
C VAL A 53 -11.09 0.04 23.72
N ALA A 54 -11.77 -1.02 24.16
CA ALA A 54 -12.94 -0.89 25.03
C ALA A 54 -12.60 -0.26 26.39
N GLU A 55 -11.47 -0.64 26.98
CA GLU A 55 -10.96 -0.04 28.22
C GLU A 55 -10.73 1.47 28.07
N ALA A 56 -10.08 1.91 26.99
CA ALA A 56 -9.86 3.33 26.71
C ALA A 56 -11.18 4.12 26.57
N VAL A 57 -12.18 3.55 25.87
CA VAL A 57 -13.51 4.16 25.72
C VAL A 57 -14.22 4.26 27.07
N ASN A 58 -14.17 3.21 27.89
CA ASN A 58 -14.82 3.18 29.20
C ASN A 58 -14.13 4.08 30.23
N GLY A 59 -12.81 4.23 30.16
CA GLY A 59 -12.04 5.11 31.04
C GLY A 59 -12.39 6.59 30.89
N ARG A 60 -12.87 7.02 29.71
CA ARG A 60 -13.30 8.39 29.46
C ARG A 60 -14.67 8.72 30.05
N ASP A 61 -15.56 7.72 30.11
CA ASP A 61 -16.95 7.94 30.53
C ASP A 61 -17.13 7.98 32.06
N ASN A 62 -16.03 7.94 32.84
CA ASN A 62 -15.98 8.02 34.31
C ASN A 62 -17.04 7.16 35.04
N GLY A 63 -17.48 6.05 34.44
CA GLY A 63 -18.55 5.19 34.98
C GLY A 63 -19.97 5.79 34.92
N VAL A 64 -20.16 6.96 34.31
CA VAL A 64 -21.46 7.65 34.20
C VAL A 64 -22.37 6.97 33.16
N LYS A 65 -21.79 6.23 32.22
CA LYS A 65 -22.53 5.49 31.19
C LYS A 65 -22.26 3.99 31.22
N ALA A 66 -23.19 3.26 30.61
CA ALA A 66 -23.12 1.81 30.50
C ALA A 66 -21.81 1.35 29.84
N TYR A 67 -21.14 0.42 30.51
CA TYR A 67 -19.91 -0.21 30.08
C TYR A 67 -20.02 -0.77 28.65
N LYS A 68 -19.02 -0.47 27.81
CA LYS A 68 -18.93 -0.94 26.42
C LYS A 68 -18.04 -2.17 26.33
N THR A 69 -18.52 -3.22 25.68
CA THR A 69 -17.73 -4.42 25.39
C THR A 69 -16.85 -4.24 24.16
N ASP A 70 -15.83 -5.09 24.04
CA ASP A 70 -14.96 -5.21 22.86
C ASP A 70 -15.77 -5.43 21.57
N VAL A 71 -16.79 -6.29 21.64
CA VAL A 71 -17.71 -6.55 20.52
C VAL A 71 -18.54 -5.32 20.14
N GLN A 72 -19.03 -4.56 21.13
CA GLN A 72 -19.78 -3.34 20.87
C GLN A 72 -18.91 -2.25 20.21
N CYS A 73 -17.66 -2.11 20.65
CA CYS A 73 -16.68 -1.22 20.04
C CYS A 73 -16.44 -1.59 18.57
N LYS A 74 -16.20 -2.88 18.30
CA LYS A 74 -16.03 -3.38 16.94
C LYS A 74 -17.22 -3.07 16.04
N ASN A 75 -18.44 -3.40 16.49
CA ASN A 75 -19.67 -3.15 15.72
C ASN A 75 -19.90 -1.65 15.45
N ARG A 76 -19.53 -0.79 16.41
CA ARG A 76 -19.61 0.66 16.24
C ARG A 76 -18.60 1.13 15.19
N VAL A 77 -17.35 0.66 15.24
CA VAL A 77 -16.33 0.95 14.20
C VAL A 77 -16.81 0.51 12.82
N ASP A 78 -17.38 -0.69 12.69
CA ASP A 78 -17.89 -1.19 11.41
C ASP A 78 -19.01 -0.29 10.85
N THR A 79 -19.88 0.21 11.73
CA THR A 79 -20.94 1.16 11.37
C THR A 79 -20.36 2.51 10.92
N LEU A 80 -19.35 3.03 11.62
CA LEU A 80 -18.65 4.26 11.26
C LEU A 80 -17.93 4.12 9.90
N LYS A 81 -17.28 2.97 9.66
CA LYS A 81 -16.64 2.67 8.37
C LYS A 81 -17.64 2.62 7.23
N LYS A 82 -18.83 2.05 7.44
CA LYS A 82 -19.92 2.07 6.45
C LYS A 82 -20.38 3.50 6.17
N LYS A 83 -20.61 4.29 7.22
CA LYS A 83 -21.00 5.70 7.07
C LYS A 83 -19.93 6.51 6.34
N TYR A 84 -18.64 6.30 6.64
CA TYR A 84 -17.52 6.92 5.93
C TYR A 84 -17.55 6.61 4.43
N LYS A 85 -17.80 5.36 4.03
CA LYS A 85 -17.91 5.01 2.60
C LYS A 85 -19.02 5.79 1.88
N LEU A 86 -20.18 5.96 2.53
CA LEU A 86 -21.29 6.75 1.98
C LEU A 86 -20.98 8.24 1.96
N GLU A 87 -20.26 8.74 2.96
CA GLU A 87 -19.88 10.14 3.06
C GLU A 87 -18.80 10.50 2.02
N LYS A 88 -17.90 9.56 1.69
CA LYS A 88 -16.81 9.75 0.74
C LYS A 88 -17.27 10.06 -0.69
N SER A 89 -18.45 9.60 -1.10
CA SER A 89 -19.00 9.88 -2.43
C SER A 89 -19.75 11.21 -2.52
N LYS A 90 -19.86 11.97 -1.42
CA LYS A 90 -20.53 13.26 -1.39
C LYS A 90 -19.56 14.39 -1.77
N PRO A 91 -20.05 15.51 -2.32
CA PRO A 91 -19.22 16.68 -2.57
C PRO A 91 -18.58 17.20 -1.28
N LEU A 92 -17.31 17.58 -1.36
CA LEU A 92 -16.57 18.17 -0.26
C LEU A 92 -16.95 19.65 -0.07
N PRO A 93 -16.87 20.20 1.16
CA PRO A 93 -16.44 19.55 2.40
C PRO A 93 -17.54 18.70 3.06
N SER A 94 -17.19 17.57 3.66
CA SER A 94 -18.15 16.78 4.45
C SER A 94 -18.56 17.52 5.71
N ALA A 95 -19.87 17.57 5.99
CA ALA A 95 -20.43 18.13 7.21
C ALA A 95 -20.34 17.16 8.42
N TRP A 96 -19.82 15.95 8.23
CA TRP A 96 -19.75 14.96 9.30
C TRP A 96 -18.43 15.06 10.07
N VAL A 97 -18.53 15.37 11.37
CA VAL A 97 -17.39 15.64 12.27
C VAL A 97 -16.33 14.53 12.32
N PHE A 98 -16.73 13.26 12.13
CA PHE A 98 -15.79 12.12 12.16
C PHE A 98 -15.17 11.81 10.79
N TYR A 99 -15.65 12.43 9.71
CA TYR A 99 -15.15 12.17 8.35
C TYR A 99 -13.65 12.43 8.20
N PRO A 100 -13.10 13.60 8.59
CA PRO A 100 -11.68 13.87 8.39
C PRO A 100 -10.76 12.86 9.09
N ARG A 101 -11.14 12.43 10.31
CA ARG A 101 -10.38 11.45 11.09
C ARG A 101 -10.42 10.06 10.45
N LEU A 102 -11.59 9.62 10.01
CA LEU A 102 -11.74 8.34 9.30
C LEU A 102 -11.05 8.35 7.93
N ASP A 103 -11.07 9.48 7.22
CA ASP A 103 -10.40 9.63 5.94
C ASP A 103 -8.87 9.55 6.08
N PHE A 104 -8.31 10.18 7.12
CA PHE A 104 -6.88 10.04 7.43
C PHE A 104 -6.49 8.57 7.70
N LEU A 105 -7.30 7.87 8.50
CA LEU A 105 -7.02 6.48 8.93
C LEU A 105 -7.17 5.45 7.80
N ILE A 106 -8.22 5.56 6.99
CA ILE A 106 -8.65 4.50 6.05
C ILE A 106 -8.70 4.99 4.60
N GLY A 107 -8.77 6.30 4.36
CA GLY A 107 -8.85 6.90 3.04
C GLY A 107 -7.55 6.89 2.26
N SER A 108 -6.42 6.84 2.96
CA SER A 108 -5.06 6.79 2.39
C SER A 108 -4.70 5.40 1.86
N ASN A 109 -5.56 4.79 1.03
CA ASN A 109 -5.23 3.56 0.29
C ASN A 109 -4.36 3.81 -0.95
N THR A 110 -3.69 4.96 -1.01
CA THR A 110 -2.45 5.05 -1.78
C THR A 110 -1.43 4.21 -1.03
N LYS A 111 -1.20 2.98 -1.50
CA LYS A 111 0.18 2.50 -1.65
C LYS A 111 0.99 3.72 -2.10
N PRO A 112 2.19 4.03 -1.61
CA PRO A 112 3.00 5.06 -2.25
C PRO A 112 3.10 4.66 -3.72
N THR A 113 2.23 5.25 -4.54
CA THR A 113 2.26 5.11 -5.97
C THR A 113 3.47 5.93 -6.30
N THR A 114 4.61 5.26 -6.38
CA THR A 114 5.67 5.68 -7.26
C THR A 114 4.97 5.96 -8.57
N VAL A 115 4.67 7.24 -8.81
CA VAL A 115 4.19 7.73 -10.10
C VAL A 115 5.39 7.60 -11.03
N THR A 116 5.59 6.38 -11.54
CA THR A 116 6.50 6.15 -12.65
C THR A 116 5.87 6.80 -13.86
N LEU A 117 6.22 8.06 -14.11
CA LEU A 117 5.91 8.75 -15.35
C LEU A 117 6.72 8.03 -16.46
N THR A 118 6.10 7.06 -17.12
CA THR A 118 6.67 6.45 -18.31
C THR A 118 6.50 7.43 -19.47
N ILE A 119 7.53 8.24 -19.70
CA ILE A 119 7.67 8.97 -20.96
C ILE A 119 7.81 7.90 -22.06
N LYS A 120 6.80 7.79 -22.93
CA LYS A 120 6.89 7.00 -24.16
C LYS A 120 7.88 7.68 -25.10
N SER A 121 9.17 7.43 -24.90
CA SER A 121 10.20 7.82 -25.86
C SER A 121 10.21 6.81 -27.01
N ALA A 122 9.95 7.34 -28.21
CA ALA A 122 10.07 6.60 -29.46
C ALA A 122 11.48 6.00 -29.62
N LYS A 123 11.51 4.77 -30.11
CA LYS A 123 12.68 3.92 -30.28
C LYS A 123 13.57 4.48 -31.41
N PRO A 124 14.86 4.80 -31.18
CA PRO A 124 15.81 4.88 -32.28
C PRO A 124 16.27 3.46 -32.62
N THR A 125 16.16 3.13 -33.89
CA THR A 125 16.74 1.94 -34.50
C THR A 125 18.26 2.07 -34.46
N SER A 126 18.96 1.08 -33.90
CA SER A 126 20.38 0.92 -34.15
C SER A 126 20.77 -0.55 -34.04
N SER A 127 21.40 -1.01 -35.10
CA SER A 127 21.86 -2.36 -35.38
C SER A 127 23.20 -2.63 -34.71
N ARG A 128 23.35 -3.79 -34.07
CA ARG A 128 24.55 -4.62 -34.20
C ARG A 128 24.35 -6.01 -33.59
N ALA A 129 24.79 -7.01 -34.34
CA ALA A 129 24.73 -8.43 -34.06
C ALA A 129 25.68 -8.86 -32.92
N GLY A 130 25.29 -9.92 -32.21
CA GLY A 130 26.15 -10.74 -31.35
C GLY A 130 25.54 -12.15 -31.21
N PRO A 131 26.33 -13.23 -31.35
CA PRO A 131 25.80 -14.59 -31.56
C PRO A 131 25.45 -15.30 -30.25
N LYS A 132 24.41 -16.15 -30.29
CA LYS A 132 24.09 -17.12 -29.21
C LYS A 132 24.71 -18.49 -29.53
N PRO A 133 25.19 -19.25 -28.54
CA PRO A 133 25.57 -20.65 -28.71
C PRO A 133 24.34 -21.58 -28.69
N PRO A 134 24.43 -22.80 -29.28
CA PRO A 134 23.29 -23.68 -29.52
C PRO A 134 23.06 -24.63 -28.35
N VAL A 135 21.80 -24.91 -28.03
CA VAL A 135 21.42 -26.11 -27.28
C VAL A 135 20.17 -26.73 -27.91
N TYR A 136 20.17 -28.04 -27.89
CA TYR A 136 19.53 -28.99 -28.80
C TYR A 136 18.24 -29.56 -28.20
N ALA A 137 17.31 -29.99 -29.08
CA ALA A 137 16.30 -31.04 -28.86
C ALA A 137 15.13 -30.71 -27.88
N VAL A 138 13.86 -31.13 -28.03
CA VAL A 138 13.19 -32.11 -28.90
C VAL A 138 11.64 -31.98 -28.71
N ARG A 139 10.88 -32.20 -29.80
CA ARG A 139 9.48 -32.72 -29.97
C ARG A 139 8.24 -32.10 -29.26
N SER A 140 7.28 -31.67 -30.10
CA SER A 140 5.79 -31.70 -29.93
C SER A 140 5.22 -33.13 -30.14
N PRO A 141 3.88 -33.41 -30.15
CA PRO A 141 2.64 -32.65 -29.85
C PRO A 141 1.78 -33.35 -28.75
N ASP A 142 0.61 -32.88 -28.28
CA ASP A 142 -0.70 -32.98 -28.96
C ASP A 142 -1.89 -32.49 -28.07
N SER A 143 -3.02 -32.20 -28.75
CA SER A 143 -4.44 -32.21 -28.29
C SER A 143 -5.11 -30.96 -27.63
N LEU A 144 -5.93 -30.29 -28.45
CA LEU A 144 -7.17 -29.53 -28.17
C LEU A 144 -8.37 -30.52 -28.00
N PRO A 145 -9.66 -30.18 -27.64
CA PRO A 145 -10.36 -28.94 -28.05
C PRO A 145 -11.62 -28.41 -27.25
N VAL A 146 -12.19 -27.34 -27.84
CA VAL A 146 -13.57 -26.77 -27.91
C VAL A 146 -14.30 -26.11 -26.72
N ASN A 147 -14.68 -24.82 -26.92
CA ASN A 147 -16.03 -24.25 -27.10
C ASN A 147 -15.87 -22.71 -27.25
N ASP A 148 -16.09 -22.10 -28.42
CA ASP A 148 -17.36 -21.61 -29.01
C ASP A 148 -18.01 -20.43 -28.23
N ASP A 149 -17.93 -19.23 -28.82
CA ASP A 149 -18.99 -18.22 -28.80
C ASP A 149 -18.64 -17.10 -29.81
N ASN A 150 -19.19 -17.31 -31.01
CA ASN A 150 -19.86 -16.37 -31.92
C ASN A 150 -19.82 -14.85 -31.61
N LEU A 151 -19.48 -14.04 -32.63
CA LEU A 151 -20.25 -12.85 -33.06
C LEU A 151 -19.66 -12.31 -34.37
N GLU A 152 -20.47 -12.42 -35.43
CA GLU A 152 -20.33 -11.88 -36.78
C GLU A 152 -20.51 -10.35 -36.77
N GLU A 153 -19.82 -9.62 -37.67
CA GLU A 153 -20.35 -8.37 -38.23
C GLU A 153 -19.71 -8.11 -39.60
N GLU A 154 -20.58 -7.68 -40.52
CA GLU A 154 -20.50 -7.84 -41.98
C GLU A 154 -19.63 -6.79 -42.70
N GLU A 155 -19.33 -7.15 -43.96
CA GLU A 155 -18.67 -6.36 -44.99
C GLU A 155 -19.56 -5.21 -45.50
N ASP A 156 -18.94 -4.16 -46.02
CA ASP A 156 -19.44 -3.43 -47.19
C ASP A 156 -18.25 -2.83 -47.96
N GLU A 157 -18.10 -3.25 -49.22
CA GLU A 157 -17.20 -2.68 -50.23
C GLU A 157 -17.97 -1.81 -51.24
N GLU A 158 -17.28 -0.81 -51.81
CA GLU A 158 -17.36 -0.23 -53.19
C GLU A 158 -16.90 1.25 -53.13
N ASP A 159 -16.28 1.92 -54.12
CA ASP A 159 -15.51 1.63 -55.34
C ASP A 159 -14.99 3.02 -55.84
N GLY A 160 -13.91 3.07 -56.64
CA GLY A 160 -13.79 4.07 -57.73
C GLY A 160 -12.94 5.35 -57.57
N GLY A 161 -11.64 5.27 -57.86
CA GLY A 161 -10.96 6.02 -58.96
C GLY A 161 -10.81 7.57 -59.04
N PHE A 162 -9.53 8.00 -59.05
CA PHE A 162 -8.86 8.91 -60.03
C PHE A 162 -8.74 10.47 -59.81
N ASP A 163 -7.46 10.88 -59.72
CA ASP A 163 -6.76 12.06 -60.29
C ASP A 163 -6.58 13.41 -59.56
N GLY A 164 -5.35 13.91 -59.65
CA GLY A 164 -5.11 15.32 -59.95
C GLY A 164 -4.81 16.29 -58.81
N THR A 165 -3.54 16.33 -58.37
CA THR A 165 -2.76 17.57 -58.12
C THR A 165 -3.42 18.74 -57.36
N ARG A 166 -2.99 18.97 -56.11
CA ARG A 166 -2.23 20.17 -55.67
C ARG A 166 -1.91 20.08 -54.18
N VAL A 167 -0.63 19.89 -53.88
CA VAL A 167 -0.06 20.07 -52.53
C VAL A 167 -0.30 21.52 -52.11
N VAL A 168 -1.27 21.74 -51.22
CA VAL A 168 -1.28 22.93 -50.37
C VAL A 168 -0.67 22.50 -49.05
N VAL A 169 0.59 22.87 -48.85
CA VAL A 169 1.22 22.87 -47.53
C VAL A 169 0.36 23.76 -46.64
N ARG A 170 -0.62 23.16 -45.94
CA ARG A 170 -1.18 23.76 -44.75
C ARG A 170 -0.06 23.71 -43.73
N LYS A 171 0.73 24.78 -43.70
CA LYS A 171 1.53 25.18 -42.56
C LYS A 171 0.57 25.11 -41.38
N HIS A 172 0.63 24.02 -40.62
CA HIS A 172 -0.01 23.90 -39.33
C HIS A 172 0.72 24.90 -38.43
N ARG A 173 0.37 26.16 -38.60
CA ARG A 173 0.56 27.21 -37.62
C ARG A 173 -0.13 26.62 -36.41
N MET A 174 0.66 26.07 -35.50
CA MET A 174 0.21 25.74 -34.16
C MET A 174 -0.38 27.04 -33.66
N GLU A 175 -1.70 27.12 -33.70
CA GLU A 175 -2.43 28.18 -33.05
C GLU A 175 -1.98 28.07 -31.61
N ALA A 176 -1.11 29.01 -31.22
CA ALA A 176 -0.81 29.25 -29.84
C ALA A 176 -2.17 29.58 -29.24
N LEU A 177 -2.81 28.56 -28.66
CA LEU A 177 -3.90 28.77 -27.73
C LEU A 177 -3.38 29.81 -26.77
N ASP A 178 -4.03 30.96 -26.79
CA ASP A 178 -3.71 32.10 -25.98
C ASP A 178 -3.76 31.62 -24.53
N LEU A 179 -2.58 31.29 -23.99
CA LEU A 179 -2.38 30.87 -22.60
C LEU A 179 -2.56 32.12 -21.75
N SER A 180 -3.81 32.59 -21.68
CA SER A 180 -4.28 33.60 -20.75
C SER A 180 -4.15 33.14 -19.28
N ASP A 181 -3.50 32.00 -19.01
CA ASP A 181 -3.16 31.57 -17.67
C ASP A 181 -1.72 31.04 -17.55
N GLY A 182 -0.76 31.91 -17.91
CA GLY A 182 0.65 31.69 -17.53
C GLY A 182 0.85 31.55 -16.01
N SER A 183 -0.13 31.95 -15.16
CA SER A 183 -0.04 31.75 -13.72
C SER A 183 -0.21 30.29 -13.33
N ALA A 184 -1.26 29.61 -13.79
CA ALA A 184 -1.48 28.20 -13.49
C ALA A 184 -0.35 27.30 -13.99
N CYS A 185 0.17 27.53 -15.20
CA CYS A 185 1.31 26.77 -15.70
C CYS A 185 2.58 27.00 -14.85
N ARG A 186 2.82 28.25 -14.41
CA ARG A 186 3.95 28.57 -13.51
C ARG A 186 3.75 27.98 -12.11
N GLU A 187 2.53 27.96 -11.59
CA GLU A 187 2.19 27.35 -10.31
C GLU A 187 2.38 25.84 -10.34
N LEU A 188 1.95 25.18 -11.41
CA LEU A 188 2.18 23.75 -11.63
C LEU A 188 3.68 23.43 -11.70
N ALA A 189 4.46 24.19 -12.46
CA ALA A 189 5.91 24.01 -12.54
C ALA A 189 6.59 24.14 -11.16
N ARG A 190 6.19 25.14 -10.36
CA ARG A 190 6.69 25.31 -8.98
C ARG A 190 6.29 24.16 -8.07
N ALA A 191 5.06 23.66 -8.19
CA ALA A 191 4.61 22.52 -7.41
C ALA A 191 5.43 21.27 -7.75
N ILE A 192 5.63 20.96 -9.03
CA ILE A 192 6.42 19.81 -9.49
C ILE A 192 7.85 19.85 -8.96
N LEU A 193 8.52 21.01 -9.01
CA LEU A 193 9.88 21.16 -8.47
C LEU A 193 9.94 20.90 -6.96
N LYS A 194 9.00 21.47 -6.20
CA LYS A 194 8.88 21.23 -4.75
C LYS A 194 8.62 19.76 -4.44
N PHE A 195 7.79 19.08 -5.23
CA PHE A 195 7.58 17.65 -5.10
C PHE A 195 8.86 16.86 -5.37
N GLY A 196 9.63 17.24 -6.39
CA GLY A 196 10.94 16.64 -6.69
C GLY A 196 11.93 16.74 -5.53
N GLU A 197 12.08 17.93 -4.93
CA GLU A 197 12.95 18.15 -3.77
C GLU A 197 12.53 17.33 -2.54
N ILE A 198 11.22 17.23 -2.28
CA ILE A 198 10.69 16.43 -1.18
C ILE A 198 10.94 14.95 -1.44
N TYR A 199 10.70 14.48 -2.68
CA TYR A 199 10.90 13.09 -3.06
C TYR A 199 12.37 12.69 -2.95
N GLU A 200 13.30 13.52 -3.43
CA GLU A 200 14.73 13.28 -3.31
C GLU A 200 15.14 13.07 -1.85
N ARG A 201 14.73 13.97 -0.94
CA ARG A 201 15.00 13.82 0.49
C ARG A 201 14.46 12.52 1.08
N ILE A 202 13.23 12.15 0.72
CA ILE A 202 12.60 10.90 1.19
C ILE A 202 13.37 9.68 0.69
N GLU A 203 13.72 9.65 -0.60
CA GLU A 203 14.43 8.53 -1.21
C GLU A 203 15.86 8.41 -0.65
N SER A 204 16.58 9.52 -0.46
CA SER A 204 17.89 9.53 0.20
C SER A 204 17.80 9.00 1.63
N SER A 205 16.80 9.43 2.41
CA SER A 205 16.60 8.92 3.79
C SER A 205 16.28 7.42 3.80
N LYS A 206 15.50 6.94 2.83
CA LYS A 206 15.17 5.52 2.67
C LYS A 206 16.42 4.69 2.34
N GLN A 207 17.23 5.14 1.37
CA GLN A 207 18.48 4.49 0.98
C GLN A 207 19.47 4.45 2.14
N GLN A 208 19.61 5.55 2.88
CA GLN A 208 20.51 5.62 4.03
C GLN A 208 20.10 4.60 5.12
N LYS A 209 18.81 4.49 5.43
CA LYS A 209 18.32 3.48 6.39
C LYS A 209 18.52 2.06 5.89
N MET A 210 18.32 1.81 4.60
CA MET A 210 18.58 0.51 3.99
C MET A 210 20.04 0.11 4.10
N MET A 211 20.96 1.04 3.81
CA MET A 211 22.40 0.82 3.96
C MET A 211 22.80 0.55 5.42
N GLU A 212 22.23 1.26 6.40
CA GLU A 212 22.55 1.02 7.82
C GLU A 212 22.09 -0.36 8.28
N LEU A 213 20.90 -0.80 7.86
CA LEU A 213 20.42 -2.16 8.17
C LEU A 213 21.26 -3.24 7.50
N GLU A 214 21.68 -3.03 6.26
CA GLU A 214 22.58 -3.96 5.55
C GLU A 214 23.96 -4.02 6.20
N LYS A 215 24.49 -2.87 6.65
CA LYS A 215 25.74 -2.78 7.40
C LYS A 215 25.65 -3.58 8.71
N GLN A 216 24.60 -3.38 9.50
CA GLN A 216 24.38 -4.15 10.74
C GLN A 216 24.26 -5.66 10.47
N ARG A 217 23.56 -6.04 9.39
CA ARG A 217 23.47 -7.43 8.95
C ARG A 217 24.85 -8.00 8.61
N MET A 218 25.69 -7.24 7.90
CA MET A 218 27.04 -7.68 7.52
C MET A 218 27.97 -7.77 8.73
N GLU A 219 27.91 -6.82 9.66
CA GLU A 219 28.69 -6.80 10.90
C GLU A 219 28.38 -8.03 11.76
N PHE A 220 27.11 -8.35 11.97
CA PHE A 220 26.72 -9.55 12.70
C PHE A 220 27.18 -10.84 12.01
N ALA A 221 27.08 -10.91 10.67
CA ALA A 221 27.56 -12.06 9.92
C ALA A 221 29.09 -12.22 10.05
N MET A 222 29.84 -11.13 9.98
CA MET A 222 31.30 -11.12 10.15
C MET A 222 31.70 -11.53 11.57
N ASP A 223 31.03 -11.02 12.60
CA ASP A 223 31.30 -11.37 14.00
C ASP A 223 31.05 -12.85 14.27
N LEU A 224 29.99 -13.41 13.71
CA LEU A 224 29.72 -14.85 13.80
C LEU A 224 30.81 -15.69 13.13
N GLU A 225 31.29 -15.28 11.95
CA GLU A 225 32.37 -15.99 11.27
C GLU A 225 33.70 -15.89 12.02
N SER A 226 33.99 -14.72 12.59
CA SER A 226 35.15 -14.48 13.44
C SER A 226 35.14 -15.39 14.67
N GLN A 227 34.00 -15.47 15.37
CA GLN A 227 33.82 -16.38 16.50
C GLN A 227 34.01 -17.85 16.08
N ARG A 228 33.41 -18.26 14.95
CA ARG A 228 33.56 -19.62 14.42
C ARG A 228 35.02 -19.94 14.13
N LEU A 229 35.75 -19.03 13.49
CA LEU A 229 37.16 -19.21 13.16
C LEU A 229 38.03 -19.28 14.42
N ASN A 230 37.77 -18.42 15.40
CA ASN A 230 38.49 -18.43 16.67
C ASN A 230 38.32 -19.77 17.40
N MET A 231 37.08 -20.25 17.54
CA MET A 231 36.80 -21.56 18.16
C MET A 231 37.52 -22.71 17.44
N PHE A 232 37.55 -22.67 16.10
CA PHE A 232 38.25 -23.67 15.32
C PHE A 232 39.77 -23.62 15.53
N MET A 233 40.35 -22.42 15.53
CA MET A 233 41.78 -22.20 15.78
C MET A 233 42.19 -22.69 17.18
N ASP A 234 41.40 -22.34 18.21
CA ASP A 234 41.63 -22.73 19.59
C ASP A 234 41.59 -24.26 19.74
N ALA A 235 40.59 -24.92 19.14
CA ALA A 235 40.49 -26.37 19.13
C ALA A 235 41.70 -27.04 18.46
N GLN A 236 42.21 -26.50 17.35
CA GLN A 236 43.43 -27.02 16.69
C GLN A 236 44.67 -26.84 17.57
N LEU A 237 44.79 -25.70 18.25
CA LEU A 237 45.90 -25.40 19.14
C LEU A 237 45.90 -26.33 20.36
N GLU A 238 44.74 -26.60 20.95
CA GLU A 238 44.59 -27.60 22.02
C GLU A 238 44.96 -29.01 21.59
N LEU A 239 44.47 -29.45 20.42
CA LEU A 239 44.84 -30.75 19.85
C LEU A 239 46.35 -30.86 19.59
N GLY A 240 46.99 -29.78 19.14
CA GLY A 240 48.44 -29.71 18.97
C GLY A 240 49.20 -29.81 20.29
N LYS A 241 48.76 -29.12 21.34
CA LYS A 241 49.32 -29.20 22.70
C LYS A 241 49.20 -30.63 23.25
N MET A 242 48.02 -31.24 23.13
CA MET A 242 47.78 -32.62 23.57
C MET A 242 48.67 -33.63 22.83
N LYS A 243 48.87 -33.45 21.52
CA LYS A 243 49.77 -34.30 20.73
C LYS A 243 51.23 -34.12 21.19
N ARG A 244 51.71 -32.88 21.36
CA ARG A 244 53.11 -32.61 21.76
C ARG A 244 53.41 -33.05 23.20
N ALA A 245 52.47 -32.94 24.13
CA ALA A 245 52.61 -33.44 25.50
C ALA A 245 52.70 -34.97 25.58
N LYS A 246 52.04 -35.70 24.66
CA LYS A 246 52.11 -37.17 24.56
C LYS A 246 53.44 -37.69 23.98
N TYR A 247 54.23 -36.83 23.32
CA TYR A 247 55.53 -37.19 22.72
C TYR A 247 56.73 -36.55 23.43
N ALA A 248 56.57 -35.97 24.62
CA ALA A 248 57.71 -35.48 25.39
C ALA A 248 58.58 -36.68 25.84
N PRO A 249 59.85 -36.80 25.39
CA PRO A 249 60.70 -37.91 25.80
C PRO A 249 61.01 -37.75 27.28
N GLY A 250 60.55 -38.71 28.10
CA GLY A 250 60.95 -38.79 29.50
C GLY A 250 62.47 -38.77 29.59
N SER A 251 63.03 -37.68 30.09
CA SER A 251 64.46 -37.55 30.30
C SER A 251 64.86 -38.57 31.37
N GLY A 252 65.47 -39.66 30.94
CA GLY A 252 66.14 -40.60 31.83
C GLY A 252 67.27 -39.90 32.59
N LYS A 253 67.37 -40.21 33.88
CA LYS A 253 68.56 -40.18 34.73
C LYS A 253 68.26 -41.16 35.86
N LYS A 254 68.87 -42.35 35.77
CA LYS A 254 70.10 -42.78 36.46
C LYS A 254 69.86 -42.98 37.95
#